data_AF-A0A1I0IQN5-F1
#
_entry.id   AF-A0A1I0IQN5-F1
#
_cell.length_a   1.000
_cell.length_b   1.000
_cell.length_c   1.000
_cell.angle_alpha   90.00
_cell.angle_beta   90.00
_cell.angle_gamma   90.00
#
_symmetry.space_group_name_H-M   'P 1'
#
loop_
_entity.id
_entity.type
_entity.pdbx_description
1 polymer ?
#
loop_
_entity_poly.entity_id
_entity_poly.type
_entity_poly.pdbx_seq_one_letter_code
_entity_poly.pdbx_strand_id
1 'polypeptide(L)'
;MDGLPRSSTARRLRAGAGHATLAAVIALVGLVALPGTASASGTHTVKPVLNCYRENPDDSWTVVVGYVNSSRTTVDIPRGPGNQALPSRFASLPPTSFRPGTVNGAFTAVVSRADLYAGARWVLDGYTLDYRAAASSSPACPSSTELPAQGNGLGPAIGLAAAGVVGTVWVLRARARGTAGGRDDA
;
A
#
# COMPACT_ATOMS: atom_id res chain seq x y z
N MET A 1 -47.29 -45.40 76.67
CA MET A 1 -47.29 -44.38 77.73
C MET A 1 -45.98 -43.61 77.63
N ASP A 2 -45.87 -42.30 77.69
CA ASP A 2 -46.75 -41.14 77.55
C ASP A 2 -45.81 -39.92 77.62
N GLY A 3 -46.15 -38.81 76.96
CA GLY A 3 -45.81 -37.46 77.45
C GLY A 3 -44.47 -36.80 77.05
N LEU A 4 -44.53 -35.99 75.99
CA LEU A 4 -43.73 -34.76 75.70
C LEU A 4 -43.88 -33.68 76.84
N PRO A 5 -43.39 -32.40 76.78
CA PRO A 5 -42.38 -31.67 75.96
C PRO A 5 -41.51 -30.63 76.76
N ARG A 6 -40.77 -29.76 76.01
CA ARG A 6 -40.30 -28.35 76.28
C ARG A 6 -38.80 -28.21 76.57
N SER A 7 -38.05 -27.22 76.07
CA SER A 7 -38.39 -25.85 75.66
C SER A 7 -37.36 -25.36 74.60
N SER A 8 -37.80 -24.83 73.45
CA SER A 8 -37.80 -23.40 73.08
C SER A 8 -36.47 -22.81 72.58
N THR A 9 -36.47 -22.54 71.26
CA THR A 9 -35.97 -21.30 70.65
C THR A 9 -34.53 -20.88 70.93
N ALA A 10 -33.62 -21.18 70.00
CA ALA A 10 -32.63 -20.19 69.58
C ALA A 10 -32.03 -20.55 68.21
N ARG A 11 -32.08 -19.58 67.29
CA ARG A 11 -31.18 -19.42 66.14
C ARG A 11 -31.14 -20.59 65.17
N ARG A 12 -32.04 -20.65 64.17
CA ARG A 12 -31.95 -19.81 62.96
C ARG A 12 -30.52 -19.30 62.69
N LEU A 13 -30.01 -19.64 61.50
CA LEU A 13 -28.84 -19.08 60.82
C LEU A 13 -27.46 -19.67 61.16
N ARG A 14 -27.21 -20.97 60.94
CA ARG A 14 -25.82 -21.48 60.75
C ARG A 14 -25.70 -22.68 59.80
N ALA A 15 -26.49 -22.73 58.74
CA ALA A 15 -26.26 -23.70 57.68
C ALA A 15 -26.40 -23.02 56.33
N GLY A 16 -25.29 -22.91 55.59
CA GLY A 16 -25.34 -22.72 54.13
C GLY A 16 -24.80 -21.42 53.56
N ALA A 17 -24.33 -20.45 54.35
CA ALA A 17 -23.79 -19.18 53.81
C ALA A 17 -22.29 -19.28 53.42
N GLY A 18 -21.85 -20.40 52.85
CA GLY A 18 -20.46 -20.61 52.43
C GLY A 18 -20.27 -20.91 50.94
N HIS A 19 -21.33 -21.31 50.22
CA HIS A 19 -21.20 -21.86 48.86
C HIS A 19 -22.06 -21.16 47.80
N ALA A 20 -22.71 -20.04 48.14
CA ALA A 20 -23.60 -19.35 47.20
C ALA A 20 -23.00 -18.09 46.55
N THR A 21 -21.81 -17.63 46.96
CA THR A 21 -21.18 -16.43 46.40
C THR A 21 -20.17 -16.71 45.30
N LEU A 22 -19.67 -17.95 45.16
CA LEU A 22 -18.62 -18.25 44.17
C LEU A 22 -19.15 -18.65 42.78
N ALA A 23 -20.43 -19.03 42.66
CA ALA A 23 -21.04 -19.37 41.37
C ALA A 23 -21.54 -18.13 40.58
N ALA A 24 -21.84 -17.01 41.25
CA ALA A 24 -22.34 -15.80 40.59
C ALA A 24 -21.24 -14.95 39.95
N VAL A 25 -20.00 -15.02 40.45
CA VAL A 25 -18.87 -14.26 39.88
C VAL A 25 -18.34 -14.92 38.59
N ILE A 26 -18.41 -16.25 38.49
CA ILE A 26 -17.92 -16.96 37.29
C ILE A 26 -18.87 -16.74 36.09
N ALA A 27 -20.18 -16.57 36.32
CA ALA A 27 -21.14 -16.29 35.25
C ALA A 27 -21.03 -14.85 34.70
N LEU A 28 -20.50 -13.90 35.47
CA LEU A 28 -20.33 -12.49 35.04
C LEU A 28 -18.98 -12.20 34.38
N VAL A 29 -17.96 -13.04 34.62
CA VAL A 29 -16.64 -12.91 33.97
C VAL A 29 -16.59 -13.63 32.61
N GLY A 30 -17.49 -14.59 32.36
CA GLY A 30 -17.55 -15.31 31.07
C GLY A 30 -18.10 -14.50 29.89
N LEU A 31 -18.72 -13.34 30.12
CA LEU A 31 -19.33 -12.54 29.04
C LEU A 31 -18.36 -11.59 28.31
N VAL A 32 -17.10 -11.50 28.75
CA VAL A 32 -16.12 -10.56 28.17
C VAL A 32 -15.21 -11.24 27.13
N ALA A 33 -15.31 -12.56 26.96
CA ALA A 33 -14.56 -13.31 25.97
C ALA A 33 -15.49 -13.88 24.88
N LEU A 34 -16.27 -13.02 24.23
CA LEU A 34 -16.77 -13.38 22.90
C LEU A 34 -15.52 -13.44 21.99
N PRO A 35 -15.16 -14.60 21.41
CA PRO A 35 -14.23 -14.58 20.29
C PRO A 35 -14.90 -13.69 19.24
N GLY A 36 -14.30 -12.52 18.97
CA GLY A 36 -14.71 -11.71 17.84
C GLY A 36 -14.67 -12.61 16.63
N THR A 37 -15.84 -12.93 16.07
CA THR A 37 -15.91 -13.61 14.78
C THR A 37 -15.29 -12.65 13.79
N ALA A 38 -14.01 -12.85 13.51
CA ALA A 38 -13.34 -12.18 12.41
C ALA A 38 -14.00 -12.71 11.14
N SER A 39 -15.00 -11.98 10.64
CA SER A 39 -15.54 -12.22 9.32
C SER A 39 -14.46 -11.83 8.30
N ALA A 40 -13.55 -12.75 7.99
CA ALA A 40 -12.79 -12.71 6.75
C ALA A 40 -13.72 -13.13 5.60
N SER A 41 -14.78 -12.34 5.40
CA SER A 41 -15.72 -12.48 4.30
C SER A 41 -15.15 -11.70 3.11
N GLY A 42 -14.09 -12.24 2.53
CA GLY A 42 -13.47 -11.65 1.35
C GLY A 42 -12.25 -12.45 0.94
N THR A 43 -12.36 -13.18 -0.17
CA THR A 43 -11.20 -13.73 -0.87
C THR A 43 -10.48 -12.56 -1.55
N HIS A 44 -9.74 -11.78 -0.77
CA HIS A 44 -8.95 -10.66 -1.27
C HIS A 44 -7.72 -11.18 -2.02
N THR A 45 -7.64 -10.89 -3.30
CA THR A 45 -6.61 -11.44 -4.21
C THR A 45 -5.72 -10.36 -4.81
N VAL A 46 -6.13 -9.09 -4.78
CA VAL A 46 -5.36 -7.97 -5.34
C VAL A 46 -4.77 -7.13 -4.22
N LYS A 47 -3.47 -7.30 -3.95
CA LYS A 47 -2.77 -6.58 -2.88
C LYS A 47 -2.00 -5.37 -3.43
N PRO A 48 -2.20 -4.16 -2.91
CA PRO A 48 -1.40 -2.99 -3.28
C PRO A 48 0.01 -3.08 -2.68
N VAL A 49 1.01 -2.57 -3.41
CA VAL A 49 2.41 -2.51 -2.95
C VAL A 49 3.03 -1.16 -3.25
N LEU A 50 3.80 -0.61 -2.31
CA LEU A 50 4.64 0.54 -2.58
C LEU A 50 5.96 0.03 -3.16
N ASN A 51 6.19 0.23 -4.46
CA ASN A 51 7.39 -0.25 -5.13
C ASN A 51 8.62 0.55 -4.69
N CYS A 52 8.50 1.87 -4.67
CA CYS A 52 9.52 2.77 -4.15
C CYS A 52 8.92 4.14 -3.86
N TYR A 53 9.68 4.98 -3.14
CA TYR A 53 9.35 6.39 -2.95
C TYR A 53 10.59 7.27 -3.13
N ARG A 54 10.37 8.55 -3.39
CA ARG A 54 11.41 9.58 -3.44
C ARG A 54 10.93 10.82 -2.71
N GLU A 55 11.76 11.31 -1.79
CA GLU A 55 11.54 12.62 -1.18
C GLU A 55 11.96 13.72 -2.16
N ASN A 56 11.09 14.70 -2.36
CA ASN A 56 11.33 15.84 -3.21
C ASN A 56 11.89 17.02 -2.40
N PRO A 57 12.54 18.02 -3.04
CA PRO A 57 13.10 19.17 -2.33
C PRO A 57 12.08 20.04 -1.60
N ASP A 58 10.80 19.95 -1.95
CA ASP A 58 9.68 20.67 -1.34
C ASP A 58 9.00 19.89 -0.20
N ASP A 59 9.69 18.88 0.35
CA ASP A 59 9.20 17.90 1.32
C ASP A 59 8.02 17.02 0.86
N SER A 60 7.55 17.14 -0.39
CA SER A 60 6.59 16.20 -0.94
C SER A 60 7.26 14.87 -1.26
N TRP A 61 6.48 13.79 -1.31
CA TRP A 61 6.98 12.48 -1.74
C TRP A 61 6.40 12.12 -3.09
N THR A 62 7.25 11.64 -3.99
CA THR A 62 6.81 10.92 -5.17
C THR A 62 6.74 9.44 -4.84
N VAL A 63 5.55 8.84 -4.91
CA VAL A 63 5.33 7.41 -4.62
C VAL A 63 5.04 6.65 -5.90
N VAL A 64 5.71 5.52 -6.09
CA VAL A 64 5.48 4.59 -7.21
C VAL A 64 4.78 3.36 -6.66
N VAL A 65 3.54 3.16 -7.09
CA VAL A 65 2.63 2.18 -6.50
C VAL A 65 2.33 1.09 -7.52
N GLY A 66 2.36 -0.16 -7.08
CA GLY A 66 2.06 -1.34 -7.87
C GLY A 66 1.04 -2.23 -7.18
N TYR A 67 0.82 -3.41 -7.72
CA TYR A 67 -0.04 -4.43 -7.10
C TYR A 67 0.44 -5.84 -7.40
N VAL A 68 -0.04 -6.79 -6.59
CA VAL A 68 0.07 -8.22 -6.83
C VAL A 68 -1.33 -8.80 -6.89
N ASN A 69 -1.72 -9.36 -8.03
CA ASN A 69 -2.93 -10.15 -8.18
C ASN A 69 -2.56 -11.64 -8.10
N SER A 70 -2.95 -12.31 -7.01
CA SER A 70 -2.69 -13.74 -6.80
C SER A 70 -3.68 -14.67 -7.50
N SER A 71 -4.74 -14.14 -8.09
CA SER A 71 -5.69 -14.93 -8.87
C SER A 71 -5.12 -15.32 -10.23
N ARG A 72 -5.73 -16.33 -10.86
CA ARG A 72 -5.33 -16.82 -12.19
C ARG A 72 -5.91 -15.99 -13.34
N THR A 73 -6.78 -15.03 -13.05
CA THR A 73 -7.53 -14.24 -14.04
C THR A 73 -7.42 -12.75 -13.74
N THR A 74 -7.74 -11.92 -14.72
CA THR A 74 -7.91 -10.49 -14.45
C THR A 74 -9.06 -10.29 -13.47
N VAL A 75 -8.86 -9.41 -12.49
CA VAL A 75 -9.90 -8.99 -11.53
C VAL A 75 -10.24 -7.55 -11.85
N ASP A 76 -11.51 -7.24 -12.03
CA ASP A 76 -11.98 -5.87 -12.24
C ASP A 76 -12.56 -5.33 -10.94
N ILE A 77 -11.97 -4.25 -10.43
CA ILE A 77 -12.41 -3.57 -9.21
C ILE A 77 -12.69 -2.11 -9.57
N PRO A 78 -13.98 -1.73 -9.73
CA PRO A 78 -14.34 -0.37 -10.08
C PRO A 78 -13.94 0.61 -8.98
N ARG A 79 -13.77 1.88 -9.36
CA ARG A 79 -13.47 2.94 -8.39
C ARG A 79 -14.59 3.01 -7.34
N GLY A 80 -14.20 3.09 -6.08
CA GLY A 80 -15.13 3.04 -4.96
C GLY A 80 -14.44 2.55 -3.69
N PRO A 81 -15.17 2.18 -2.64
CA PRO A 81 -14.58 1.82 -1.35
C PRO A 81 -13.54 0.70 -1.40
N GLY A 82 -13.65 -0.22 -2.38
CA GLY A 82 -12.69 -1.31 -2.61
C GLY A 82 -11.53 -0.95 -3.56
N ASN A 83 -11.51 0.26 -4.12
CA ASN A 83 -10.45 0.80 -4.97
C ASN A 83 -10.48 2.33 -4.92
N GLN A 84 -9.90 2.90 -3.87
CA GLN A 84 -9.94 4.33 -3.57
C GLN A 84 -8.57 4.83 -3.14
N ALA A 85 -8.01 5.76 -3.91
CA ALA A 85 -6.85 6.53 -3.48
C ALA A 85 -7.31 7.82 -2.76
N LEU A 86 -6.65 8.11 -1.65
CA LEU A 86 -6.89 9.27 -0.81
C LEU A 86 -5.61 10.10 -0.71
N PRO A 87 -5.72 11.44 -0.71
CA PRO A 87 -6.94 12.26 -0.85
C PRO A 87 -7.62 12.16 -2.22
N SER A 88 -8.87 12.64 -2.32
CA SER A 88 -9.77 12.45 -3.47
C SER A 88 -9.23 12.93 -4.82
N ARG A 89 -8.29 13.88 -4.83
CA ARG A 89 -7.57 14.30 -6.05
C ARG A 89 -6.78 13.17 -6.71
N PHE A 90 -6.47 12.09 -5.97
CA PHE A 90 -5.82 10.89 -6.50
C PHE A 90 -6.82 9.83 -6.99
N ALA A 91 -8.13 10.06 -6.87
CA ALA A 91 -9.16 9.04 -7.12
C ALA A 91 -9.13 8.48 -8.56
N SER A 92 -8.58 9.20 -9.52
CA SER A 92 -8.44 8.77 -10.92
C SER A 92 -7.16 7.97 -11.22
N LEU A 93 -6.18 7.95 -10.30
CA LEU A 93 -4.87 7.34 -10.55
C LEU A 93 -4.90 5.80 -10.57
N PRO A 94 -5.54 5.10 -9.62
CA PRO A 94 -5.52 3.65 -9.61
C PRO A 94 -6.16 3.05 -10.86
N PRO A 95 -5.65 1.91 -11.39
CA PRO A 95 -6.34 1.15 -12.42
C PRO A 95 -7.62 0.53 -11.87
N THR A 96 -8.52 0.11 -12.76
CA THR A 96 -9.75 -0.63 -12.39
C THR A 96 -9.74 -2.07 -12.88
N SER A 97 -8.72 -2.49 -13.62
CA SER A 97 -8.54 -3.84 -14.15
C SER A 97 -7.15 -4.35 -13.78
N PHE A 98 -7.09 -5.48 -13.08
CA PHE A 98 -5.90 -5.98 -12.41
C PHE A 98 -5.53 -7.35 -12.99
N ARG A 99 -4.50 -7.40 -13.84
CA ARG A 99 -4.05 -8.65 -14.48
C ARG A 99 -3.34 -9.55 -13.46
N PRO A 100 -3.33 -10.89 -13.66
CA PRO A 100 -2.58 -11.80 -12.80
C PRO A 100 -1.10 -11.43 -12.65
N GLY A 101 -0.53 -11.70 -11.47
CA GLY A 101 0.88 -11.50 -11.16
C GLY A 101 1.21 -10.15 -10.55
N THR A 102 2.49 -9.80 -10.59
CA THR A 102 3.03 -8.56 -10.03
C THR A 102 3.12 -7.49 -11.11
N VAL A 103 2.50 -6.34 -10.87
CA VAL A 103 2.62 -5.14 -11.70
C VAL A 103 3.28 -4.03 -10.88
N ASN A 104 4.45 -3.60 -11.33
CA ASN A 104 5.19 -2.49 -10.72
C ASN A 104 4.81 -1.18 -11.41
N GLY A 105 4.72 -0.09 -10.65
CA GLY A 105 4.43 1.24 -11.19
C GLY A 105 3.09 1.32 -11.91
N ALA A 106 2.05 0.70 -11.33
CA ALA A 106 0.68 0.81 -11.82
C ALA A 106 0.20 2.27 -11.87
N PHE A 107 0.65 3.10 -10.92
CA PHE A 107 0.55 4.57 -11.00
C PHE A 107 1.61 5.24 -10.14
N THR A 108 1.77 6.55 -10.35
CA THR A 108 2.65 7.43 -9.58
C THR A 108 1.84 8.60 -9.02
N ALA A 109 2.14 9.02 -7.80
CA ALA A 109 1.52 10.20 -7.19
C ALA A 109 2.57 11.09 -6.51
N VAL A 110 2.40 12.41 -6.61
CA VAL A 110 3.13 13.38 -5.79
C VAL A 110 2.25 13.74 -4.60
N VAL A 111 2.68 13.35 -3.41
CA VAL A 111 1.94 13.47 -2.16
C VAL A 111 2.60 14.55 -1.32
N SER A 112 1.87 15.63 -1.03
CA SER A 112 2.42 16.70 -0.19
C SER A 112 2.73 16.17 1.21
N ARG A 113 3.63 16.85 1.92
CA ARG A 113 3.91 16.57 3.32
C ARG A 113 2.63 16.59 4.17
N ALA A 114 1.73 17.55 3.95
CA ALA A 114 0.48 17.63 4.71
C ALA A 114 -0.38 16.38 4.50
N ASP A 115 -0.50 15.88 3.27
CA ASP A 115 -1.33 14.71 2.99
C ASP A 115 -0.70 13.40 3.50
N LEU A 116 0.63 13.28 3.46
CA LEU A 116 1.32 12.15 4.08
C LEU A 116 1.01 12.04 5.58
N TYR A 117 0.97 13.18 6.28
CA TYR A 117 0.64 13.22 7.71
C TYR A 117 -0.88 13.12 7.96
N ALA A 118 -1.71 13.40 6.97
CA ALA A 118 -3.15 13.18 7.01
C ALA A 118 -3.58 11.75 6.63
N GLY A 119 -2.62 10.84 6.35
CA GLY A 119 -2.90 9.44 6.04
C GLY A 119 -3.22 9.17 4.56
N ALA A 120 -2.49 9.82 3.64
CA ALA A 120 -2.55 9.52 2.21
C ALA A 120 -2.28 8.02 1.96
N ARG A 121 -3.20 7.38 1.23
CA ARG A 121 -3.25 5.92 1.11
C ARG A 121 -3.99 5.46 -0.13
N TRP A 122 -3.83 4.19 -0.46
CA TRP A 122 -4.69 3.50 -1.43
C TRP A 122 -5.37 2.31 -0.77
N VAL A 123 -6.70 2.29 -0.81
CA VAL A 123 -7.51 1.13 -0.43
C VAL A 123 -7.78 0.31 -1.67
N LEU A 124 -7.42 -0.97 -1.64
CA LEU A 124 -7.60 -1.90 -2.75
C LEU A 124 -7.96 -3.28 -2.22
N ASP A 125 -9.11 -3.80 -2.66
CA ASP A 125 -9.57 -5.16 -2.36
C ASP A 125 -9.43 -5.51 -0.86
N GLY A 126 -9.95 -4.64 0.01
CA GLY A 126 -9.87 -4.81 1.47
C GLY A 126 -8.51 -4.49 2.10
N TYR A 127 -7.44 -4.38 1.32
CA TYR A 127 -6.13 -3.93 1.80
C TYR A 127 -6.05 -2.40 1.84
N THR A 128 -5.25 -1.87 2.78
CA THR A 128 -4.90 -0.45 2.84
C THR A 128 -3.39 -0.30 2.76
N LEU A 129 -2.93 0.40 1.72
CA LEU A 129 -1.54 0.83 1.57
C LEU A 129 -1.42 2.28 2.03
N ASP A 130 -1.04 2.50 3.28
CA ASP A 130 -0.62 3.81 3.76
C ASP A 130 0.79 4.11 3.27
N TYR A 131 0.96 5.20 2.50
CA TYR A 131 2.23 5.47 1.83
C TYR A 131 3.37 5.76 2.81
N ARG A 132 3.07 6.41 3.93
CA ARG A 132 4.08 6.78 4.93
C ARG A 132 4.51 5.55 5.73
N ALA A 133 3.57 4.73 6.16
CA ALA A 133 3.87 3.50 6.87
C ALA A 133 4.60 2.48 5.98
N ALA A 134 4.24 2.40 4.69
CA ALA A 134 4.88 1.48 3.76
C ALA A 134 6.34 1.88 3.44
N ALA A 135 6.66 3.17 3.46
CA ALA A 135 7.98 3.68 3.12
C ALA A 135 9.12 3.09 3.98
N SER A 136 8.88 2.78 5.26
CA SER A 136 9.91 2.14 6.11
C SER A 136 10.30 0.73 5.66
N SER A 137 9.48 0.09 4.82
CA SER A 137 9.70 -1.25 4.27
C SER A 137 9.95 -1.26 2.76
N SER A 138 9.94 -0.09 2.12
CA SER A 138 10.11 0.06 0.68
C SER A 138 11.43 0.75 0.36
N PRO A 139 12.10 0.39 -0.74
CA PRO A 139 13.33 1.06 -1.14
C PRO A 139 13.04 2.49 -1.64
N ALA A 140 14.06 3.36 -1.57
CA ALA A 140 14.04 4.61 -2.30
C ALA A 140 14.09 4.34 -3.82
N CYS A 141 13.43 5.19 -4.63
CA CYS A 141 13.44 5.02 -6.07
C CYS A 141 14.86 5.27 -6.64
N PRO A 142 15.33 4.44 -7.59
CA PRO A 142 16.62 4.67 -8.22
C PRO A 142 16.63 6.00 -8.98
N SER A 143 17.80 6.65 -9.08
CA SER A 143 17.97 7.95 -9.74
C SER A 143 17.62 7.95 -11.23
N SER A 144 17.53 6.77 -11.85
CA SER A 144 17.09 6.56 -13.24
C SER A 144 15.58 6.37 -13.40
N THR A 145 14.78 6.48 -12.34
CA THR A 145 13.31 6.47 -12.48
C THR A 145 12.89 7.80 -13.12
N GLU A 146 12.43 7.74 -14.38
CA GLU A 146 11.66 8.82 -15.01
C GLU A 146 10.38 9.05 -14.19
N LEU A 147 10.46 9.94 -13.21
CA LEU A 147 9.31 10.50 -12.53
C LEU A 147 8.71 11.57 -13.45
N PRO A 148 7.38 11.70 -13.55
CA PRO A 148 6.77 12.75 -14.35
C PRO A 148 7.35 14.08 -13.90
N ALA A 149 8.12 14.67 -14.81
CA ALA A 149 8.84 15.90 -14.57
C ALA A 149 7.85 16.92 -14.01
N GLN A 150 8.25 17.55 -12.92
CA GLN A 150 7.55 18.67 -12.30
C GLN A 150 6.98 19.56 -13.40
N GLY A 151 5.65 19.64 -13.45
CA GLY A 151 4.95 20.57 -14.31
C GLY A 151 5.35 21.98 -13.88
N ASN A 152 6.38 22.51 -14.53
CA ASN A 152 6.70 23.93 -14.77
C ASN A 152 7.95 24.00 -15.67
N GLY A 153 7.76 23.70 -16.96
CA GLY A 153 8.33 24.51 -18.04
C GLY A 153 9.75 24.27 -18.56
N LEU A 154 10.62 23.44 -17.96
CA LEU A 154 11.97 23.19 -18.50
C LEU A 154 12.41 21.74 -18.29
N GLY A 155 11.99 20.85 -19.19
CA GLY A 155 12.50 19.49 -19.26
C GLY A 155 13.93 19.48 -19.83
N PRO A 156 14.91 18.82 -19.19
CA PRO A 156 16.15 18.51 -19.86
C PRO A 156 15.96 17.25 -20.70
N ALA A 157 15.66 17.47 -21.97
CA ALA A 157 16.16 16.64 -23.06
C ALA A 157 17.70 16.73 -23.09
N ILE A 158 18.38 16.08 -22.14
CA ILE A 158 19.85 16.02 -22.12
C ILE A 158 20.28 14.59 -21.78
N GLY A 159 20.38 13.76 -22.82
CA GLY A 159 20.90 12.41 -22.71
C GLY A 159 21.13 11.69 -24.05
N LEU A 160 20.73 12.26 -25.19
CA LEU A 160 20.91 11.64 -26.52
C LEU A 160 21.44 12.59 -27.60
N ALA A 161 22.00 13.75 -27.25
CA ALA A 161 22.63 14.66 -28.21
C ALA A 161 24.15 14.47 -28.33
N ALA A 162 24.84 13.91 -27.32
CA ALA A 162 26.30 13.76 -27.34
C ALA A 162 26.79 12.62 -28.26
N ALA A 163 25.99 11.57 -28.48
CA ALA A 163 26.37 10.47 -29.37
C ALA A 163 26.19 10.81 -30.86
N GLY A 164 25.28 11.72 -31.21
CA GLY A 164 25.01 12.11 -32.60
C GLY A 164 26.10 13.01 -33.21
N VAL A 165 26.72 13.89 -32.42
CA VAL A 165 27.73 14.83 -32.93
C VAL A 165 29.08 14.13 -33.19
N VAL A 166 29.43 13.10 -32.42
CA VAL A 166 30.68 12.34 -32.66
C VAL A 166 30.57 11.47 -33.92
N GLY A 167 29.40 10.89 -34.19
CA GLY A 167 29.16 10.07 -35.38
C GLY A 167 29.22 10.85 -36.69
N THR A 168 28.65 12.06 -36.74
CA THR A 168 28.65 12.88 -37.96
C THR A 168 30.04 13.39 -38.35
N VAL A 169 30.90 13.72 -37.37
CA VAL A 169 32.29 14.14 -37.64
C VAL A 169 33.13 13.00 -38.24
N TRP A 170 32.94 11.75 -37.81
CA TRP A 170 33.66 10.60 -38.37
C TRP A 170 33.20 10.26 -39.80
N VAL A 171 31.89 10.33 -40.08
CA VAL A 171 31.34 10.06 -41.42
C VAL A 171 31.78 11.13 -42.44
N LEU A 172 31.84 12.40 -42.04
CA LEU A 172 32.32 13.47 -42.92
C LEU A 172 33.83 13.37 -43.20
N ARG A 173 34.65 12.97 -42.21
CA ARG A 173 36.09 12.75 -42.43
C ARG A 173 36.40 11.55 -43.31
N ALA A 174 35.58 10.49 -43.27
CA ALA A 174 35.76 9.34 -44.14
C ALA A 174 35.41 9.67 -45.60
N ARG A 175 34.35 10.45 -45.85
CA ARG A 175 34.00 10.89 -47.21
C ARG A 175 35.01 11.85 -47.83
N ALA A 176 35.62 12.73 -47.05
CA ALA A 176 36.66 13.65 -47.54
C ALA A 176 37.96 12.94 -47.95
N ARG A 177 38.23 11.73 -47.43
CA ARG A 177 39.40 10.92 -47.82
C ARG A 177 39.11 9.95 -48.98
N GLY A 178 37.85 9.74 -49.33
CA GLY A 178 37.44 8.88 -50.46
C GLY A 178 37.41 9.58 -51.82
N THR A 179 37.52 10.91 -51.87
CA THR A 179 37.45 11.71 -53.11
C THR A 179 38.81 12.24 -53.59
N ALA A 180 39.93 11.78 -53.00
CA ALA A 180 41.29 12.18 -53.39
C ALA A 180 42.11 11.01 -53.97
N GLY A 181 41.48 10.14 -54.76
CA GLY A 181 42.14 8.94 -55.32
C GLY A 181 41.56 8.49 -56.65
N GLY A 182 41.14 9.41 -57.51
CA GLY A 182 40.55 9.04 -58.80
C GLY A 182 40.37 10.21 -59.74
N ARG A 183 41.47 10.88 -60.11
CA ARG A 183 41.62 11.60 -61.37
C ARG A 183 43.09 11.97 -61.57
N ASP A 184 43.78 11.22 -62.42
CA ASP A 184 44.74 11.76 -63.38
C ASP A 184 44.75 10.80 -64.58
N ASP A 185 44.63 11.41 -65.76
CA ASP A 185 44.25 10.85 -67.05
C ASP A 185 45.44 10.30 -67.85
N ALA A 186 45.12 9.57 -68.95
CA ALA A 186 45.96 9.22 -70.12
C ALA A 186 46.83 7.95 -70.09
#